data_AF-A0AAW0GIW0-F1
#
_entry.id   AF-A0AAW0GIW0-F1
#
_cell.length_a   1.000
_cell.length_b   1.000
_cell.length_c   1.000
_cell.angle_alpha   90.00
_cell.angle_beta   90.00
_cell.angle_gamma   90.00
#
_symmetry.space_group_name_H-M   'P 1'
#
loop_
_entity.id
_entity.type
_entity.pdbx_description
1 polymer ?
#
loop_
_entity_poly.entity_id
_entity_poly.type
_entity_poly.pdbx_seq_one_letter_code
_entity_poly.pdbx_strand_id
1 'polypeptide(L)'
;MSLEQNCLYSPTPAIIGRGSFGAIYVILGTCIAYKQVLHDGDEHKDDLLKEYLALEYMRLDFNTDSFFAIPRAYAFSDPSSPSNFRPQDVAFSLARRRNKRPLIRPIITPELFAPFPRATFAMDRIQALPSPAADVLRKAFFPPASNSAGPTLCRLYLGKTYPTTPGRFFSSVNFPLDAARYTHLRESVPKIELPELTEVAWGMGESLGRLHFLGGYDARDVEFVLGGDGFSGLSFYLIDFNQMRRWDLTVVSIPTLVQAFFTNDPYYPRPRSQDPLYEQFKSGYMQEFPTDHQHLADAFLEAIETTQAERDSSSSS
;
A
#
# COMPACT_ATOMS: atom_id res chain seq x y z
N MET A 1 -51.85 5.01 17.78
CA MET A 1 -50.61 5.68 18.22
C MET A 1 -49.46 4.99 17.53
N SER A 2 -48.92 5.64 16.51
CA SER A 2 -47.82 5.18 15.67
C SER A 2 -46.51 5.15 16.46
N LEU A 3 -45.85 4.00 16.47
CA LEU A 3 -44.43 3.88 16.77
C LEU A 3 -43.68 4.17 15.46
N GLU A 4 -43.48 5.45 15.14
CA GLU A 4 -42.57 5.84 14.06
C GLU A 4 -41.44 6.72 14.59
N GLN A 5 -40.24 6.41 14.08
CA GLN A 5 -38.99 7.17 14.15
C GLN A 5 -38.21 7.13 15.48
N ASN A 6 -37.76 5.94 15.85
CA ASN A 6 -36.51 5.81 16.61
C ASN A 6 -35.31 6.00 15.65
N CYS A 7 -34.54 7.04 15.92
CA CYS A 7 -33.20 7.37 15.42
C CYS A 7 -32.56 6.31 14.50
N LEU A 8 -32.61 6.56 13.19
CA LEU A 8 -31.64 5.99 12.26
C LEU A 8 -30.26 6.55 12.64
N TYR A 9 -29.48 5.78 13.39
CA TYR A 9 -28.05 6.03 13.56
C TYR A 9 -27.44 6.02 12.16
N SER A 10 -27.19 7.20 11.57
CA SER A 10 -26.29 7.30 10.44
C SER A 10 -24.88 7.12 11.01
N PRO A 11 -24.18 6.02 10.70
CA PRO A 11 -22.86 5.79 11.23
C PRO A 11 -21.92 6.94 10.84
N THR A 12 -21.36 7.62 11.82
CA THR A 12 -20.43 8.74 11.57
C THR A 12 -19.07 8.20 11.12
N PRO A 13 -18.58 8.56 9.91
CA PRO A 13 -17.26 8.16 9.46
C PRO A 13 -16.16 8.82 10.31
N ALA A 14 -15.17 8.05 10.72
CA ALA A 14 -13.98 8.53 11.42
C ALA A 14 -12.77 8.51 10.47
N ILE A 15 -12.03 9.63 10.41
CA ILE A 15 -10.80 9.71 9.60
C ILE A 15 -9.68 8.94 10.31
N ILE A 16 -9.03 8.04 9.57
CA ILE A 16 -7.87 7.27 10.05
C ILE A 16 -6.58 7.57 9.28
N GLY A 17 -6.68 8.27 8.16
CA GLY A 17 -5.54 8.70 7.37
C GLY A 17 -5.91 9.85 6.43
N ARG A 18 -4.97 10.72 6.10
CA ARG A 18 -5.20 11.84 5.17
C ARG A 18 -3.90 12.14 4.43
N GLY A 19 -3.95 12.02 3.11
CA GLY A 19 -2.89 12.44 2.20
C GLY A 19 -3.21 13.78 1.54
N SER A 20 -2.44 14.13 0.52
CA SER A 20 -2.68 15.30 -0.34
C SER A 20 -3.88 15.10 -1.28
N PHE A 21 -4.11 13.87 -1.73
CA PHE A 21 -5.17 13.52 -2.68
C PHE A 21 -6.51 13.20 -2.01
N GLY A 22 -6.48 12.38 -0.95
CA GLY A 22 -7.69 11.84 -0.32
C GLY A 22 -7.56 11.65 1.18
N ALA A 23 -8.70 11.42 1.82
CA ALA A 23 -8.80 10.98 3.20
C ALA A 23 -9.37 9.56 3.28
N ILE A 24 -8.85 8.78 4.21
CA ILE A 24 -9.29 7.43 4.53
C ILE A 24 -10.18 7.49 5.76
N TYR A 25 -11.39 6.98 5.60
CA TYR A 25 -12.39 6.91 6.65
C TYR A 25 -12.71 5.46 7.01
N VAL A 26 -13.17 5.25 8.23
CA VAL A 26 -13.80 4.00 8.66
C VAL A 26 -15.14 4.30 9.30
N ILE A 27 -16.07 3.38 9.13
CA ILE A 27 -17.27 3.33 9.96
C ILE A 27 -16.98 2.38 11.11
N LEU A 28 -17.17 2.84 12.36
CA LEU A 28 -16.89 2.02 13.53
C LEU A 28 -17.64 0.69 13.48
N GLY A 29 -16.94 -0.40 13.81
CA GLY A 29 -17.48 -1.77 13.76
C GLY A 29 -17.39 -2.46 12.39
N THR A 30 -16.84 -1.81 11.36
CA THR A 30 -16.63 -2.45 10.05
C THR A 30 -15.16 -2.76 9.77
N CYS A 31 -14.94 -3.78 8.92
CA CYS A 31 -13.64 -4.10 8.34
C CYS A 31 -13.39 -3.36 7.01
N ILE A 32 -14.09 -2.25 6.80
CA ILE A 32 -14.13 -1.52 5.53
C ILE A 32 -13.56 -0.13 5.75
N ALA A 33 -12.65 0.27 4.88
CA ALA A 33 -12.16 1.63 4.78
C ALA A 33 -12.75 2.29 3.52
N TYR A 34 -12.86 3.61 3.55
CA TYR A 34 -13.39 4.42 2.46
C TYR A 34 -12.35 5.46 2.09
N LYS A 35 -11.86 5.46 0.85
CA LYS A 35 -10.98 6.50 0.32
C LYS A 35 -11.84 7.52 -0.42
N GLN A 36 -11.86 8.74 0.07
CA GLN A 36 -12.61 9.87 -0.50
C GLN A 36 -11.65 10.98 -0.94
N VAL A 37 -11.91 11.58 -2.11
CA VAL A 37 -11.16 12.75 -2.58
C VAL A 37 -11.31 13.95 -1.64
N LEU A 38 -10.27 14.76 -1.49
CA LEU A 38 -10.35 15.97 -0.65
C LEU A 38 -11.11 17.12 -1.32
N HIS A 39 -11.12 17.15 -2.66
CA HIS A 39 -11.63 18.27 -3.45
C HIS A 39 -12.62 17.79 -4.52
N ASP A 40 -13.62 18.61 -4.81
CA ASP A 40 -14.75 18.30 -5.72
C ASP A 40 -14.41 18.47 -7.21
N GLY A 41 -13.13 18.46 -7.57
CA GLY A 41 -12.68 18.64 -8.95
C GLY A 41 -12.86 17.37 -9.79
N ASP A 42 -13.28 17.54 -11.05
CA ASP A 42 -13.49 16.43 -11.98
C ASP A 42 -12.22 15.58 -12.19
N GLU A 43 -11.05 16.21 -12.18
CA GLU A 43 -9.76 15.51 -12.28
C GLU A 43 -9.52 14.55 -11.10
N HIS A 44 -9.85 14.98 -9.87
CA HIS A 44 -9.63 14.16 -8.67
C HIS A 44 -10.57 12.95 -8.60
N LYS A 45 -11.84 13.10 -9.00
CA LYS A 45 -12.78 11.97 -9.06
C LYS A 45 -12.38 10.97 -10.14
N ASP A 46 -11.86 11.44 -11.28
CA ASP A 46 -11.41 10.59 -12.37
C ASP A 46 -10.16 9.81 -11.97
N ASP A 47 -9.22 10.44 -11.27
CA ASP A 47 -8.04 9.76 -10.72
C ASP A 47 -8.42 8.73 -9.65
N LEU A 48 -9.42 9.04 -8.80
CA LEU A 48 -9.91 8.08 -7.81
C LEU A 48 -10.58 6.87 -8.49
N LEU A 49 -11.34 7.11 -9.57
CA LEU A 49 -11.95 6.04 -10.35
C LEU A 49 -10.88 5.19 -11.06
N LYS A 50 -9.83 5.80 -11.62
CA LYS A 50 -8.68 5.07 -12.21
C LYS A 50 -8.00 4.18 -11.17
N GLU A 51 -7.80 4.69 -9.96
CA GLU A 51 -7.24 3.92 -8.83
C GLU A 51 -8.12 2.71 -8.50
N TYR A 52 -9.43 2.93 -8.34
CA TYR A 52 -10.41 1.87 -8.09
C TYR A 52 -10.36 0.77 -9.16
N LEU A 53 -10.36 1.16 -10.44
CA LEU A 53 -10.29 0.22 -11.57
C LEU A 53 -8.94 -0.52 -11.64
N ALA A 54 -7.83 0.15 -11.31
CA ALA A 54 -6.52 -0.49 -11.23
C ALA A 54 -6.49 -1.57 -10.14
N LEU A 55 -7.06 -1.29 -8.96
CA LEU A 55 -7.18 -2.25 -7.86
C LEU A 55 -8.04 -3.47 -8.24
N GLU A 56 -9.16 -3.24 -8.95
CA GLU A 56 -9.98 -4.33 -9.47
C GLU A 56 -9.21 -5.21 -10.47
N TYR A 57 -8.46 -4.58 -11.38
CA TYR A 57 -7.65 -5.27 -12.37
C TYR A 57 -6.53 -6.09 -11.71
N MET A 58 -5.69 -5.46 -10.89
CA MET A 58 -4.55 -6.13 -10.23
C MET A 58 -5.01 -7.26 -9.32
N ARG A 59 -6.19 -7.17 -8.70
CA ARG A 59 -6.72 -8.25 -7.86
C ARG A 59 -6.86 -9.58 -8.59
N LEU A 60 -7.12 -9.57 -9.89
CA LEU A 60 -7.29 -10.80 -10.67
C LEU A 60 -5.99 -11.58 -10.81
N ASP A 61 -4.85 -10.87 -10.85
CA ASP A 61 -3.55 -11.45 -11.21
C ASP A 61 -2.52 -11.42 -10.05
N PHE A 62 -2.69 -10.59 -9.01
CA PHE A 62 -1.71 -10.43 -7.90
C PHE A 62 -2.03 -11.27 -6.66
N ASN A 63 -3.31 -11.54 -6.39
CA ASN A 63 -3.78 -11.57 -4.99
C ASN A 63 -3.96 -12.99 -4.38
N THR A 64 -3.42 -14.07 -4.96
CA THR A 64 -3.54 -15.41 -4.34
C THR A 64 -2.30 -15.86 -3.58
N ASP A 65 -1.13 -15.28 -3.83
CA ASP A 65 0.15 -15.75 -3.29
C ASP A 65 1.24 -14.66 -3.15
N SER A 66 0.94 -13.38 -3.40
CA SER A 66 1.90 -12.28 -3.19
C SER A 66 2.30 -12.11 -1.73
N PHE A 67 3.53 -11.65 -1.51
CA PHE A 67 4.03 -11.32 -0.17
C PHE A 67 3.30 -10.10 0.41
N PHE A 68 3.11 -9.05 -0.41
CA PHE A 68 2.34 -7.87 -0.02
C PHE A 68 0.90 -7.98 -0.51
N ALA A 69 -0.05 -7.82 0.41
CA ALA A 69 -1.47 -7.81 0.07
C ALA A 69 -1.89 -6.45 -0.50
N ILE A 70 -2.68 -6.47 -1.58
CA ILE A 70 -3.36 -5.27 -2.09
C ILE A 70 -4.77 -5.24 -1.50
N PRO A 71 -5.16 -4.18 -0.75
CA PRO A 71 -6.51 -4.02 -0.24
C PRO A 71 -7.55 -4.13 -1.36
N ARG A 72 -8.56 -4.97 -1.15
CA ARG A 72 -9.57 -5.22 -2.18
C ARG A 72 -10.49 -4.02 -2.28
N ALA A 73 -10.57 -3.42 -3.46
CA ALA A 73 -11.64 -2.48 -3.77
C ALA A 73 -12.97 -3.23 -3.93
N TYR A 74 -14.05 -2.67 -3.36
CA TYR A 74 -15.37 -3.31 -3.32
C TYR A 74 -16.44 -2.57 -4.09
N ALA A 75 -16.45 -1.25 -4.02
CA ALA A 75 -17.38 -0.43 -4.79
C ALA A 75 -16.88 1.01 -4.86
N PHE A 76 -17.24 1.71 -5.93
CA PHE A 76 -17.05 3.15 -6.12
C PHE A 76 -18.40 3.85 -6.16
N SER A 77 -18.47 5.06 -5.62
CA SER A 77 -19.65 5.93 -5.68
C SER A 77 -19.23 7.38 -5.91
N ASP A 78 -19.94 8.05 -6.81
CA ASP A 78 -19.86 9.49 -7.04
C ASP A 78 -21.23 10.12 -6.75
N PRO A 79 -21.36 10.93 -5.68
CA PRO A 79 -22.64 11.55 -5.30
C PRO A 79 -23.11 12.60 -6.32
N SER A 80 -22.23 13.15 -7.16
CA SER A 80 -22.61 14.06 -8.25
C SER A 80 -23.33 13.33 -9.38
N SER A 81 -23.20 12.01 -9.45
CA SER A 81 -23.85 11.14 -10.43
C SER A 81 -24.35 9.87 -9.74
N PRO A 82 -25.48 9.90 -9.01
CA PRO A 82 -25.93 8.77 -8.18
C PRO A 82 -26.13 7.43 -8.91
N SER A 83 -26.32 7.45 -10.24
CA SER A 83 -26.33 6.27 -11.09
C SER A 83 -24.95 5.61 -11.28
N ASN A 84 -23.87 6.26 -10.85
CA ASN A 84 -22.48 5.78 -10.93
C ASN A 84 -22.04 4.94 -9.72
N PHE A 85 -22.98 4.40 -8.94
CA PHE A 85 -22.62 3.33 -8.02
C PHE A 85 -22.11 2.12 -8.82
N ARG A 86 -20.84 1.81 -8.65
CA ARG A 86 -20.15 0.72 -9.34
C ARG A 86 -19.71 -0.31 -8.31
N PRO A 87 -20.49 -1.37 -8.09
CA PRO A 87 -20.00 -2.49 -7.29
C PRO A 87 -18.90 -3.21 -8.07
N GLN A 88 -18.01 -3.88 -7.35
CA GLN A 88 -17.01 -4.76 -7.96
C GLN A 88 -17.68 -5.79 -8.86
N ASP A 89 -17.17 -5.96 -10.08
CA ASP A 89 -17.77 -6.90 -11.03
C ASP A 89 -17.57 -8.35 -10.57
N VAL A 90 -18.66 -8.97 -10.12
CA VAL A 90 -18.66 -10.34 -9.60
C VAL A 90 -18.45 -11.37 -10.72
N ALA A 91 -18.79 -11.04 -11.98
CA ALA A 91 -18.73 -11.96 -13.11
C ALA A 91 -17.29 -12.32 -13.50
N PHE A 92 -16.37 -11.35 -13.48
CA PHE A 92 -14.94 -11.59 -13.72
C PHE A 92 -14.29 -12.47 -12.64
N SER A 93 -14.79 -12.40 -11.40
CA SER A 93 -14.24 -13.15 -10.27
C SER A 93 -14.57 -14.65 -10.28
N LEU A 94 -15.65 -15.07 -10.94
CA LEU A 94 -16.13 -16.46 -10.91
C LEU A 94 -15.54 -17.31 -12.05
N ALA A 95 -15.20 -16.70 -13.19
CA ALA A 95 -14.72 -17.42 -14.38
C ALA A 95 -13.32 -18.07 -14.24
N ARG A 96 -12.47 -17.57 -13.33
CA ARG A 96 -11.07 -18.04 -13.16
C ARG A 96 -10.81 -18.88 -11.90
N ARG A 97 -11.77 -19.06 -10.99
CA ARG A 97 -11.55 -19.77 -9.70
C ARG A 97 -12.20 -21.14 -9.68
N ARG A 98 -11.43 -22.17 -10.06
CA ARG A 98 -11.93 -23.55 -10.06
C ARG A 98 -11.94 -24.23 -8.69
N ASN A 99 -11.23 -23.74 -7.67
CA ASN A 99 -11.29 -24.28 -6.31
C ASN A 99 -10.63 -23.33 -5.30
N LYS A 100 -11.38 -22.83 -4.31
CA LYS A 100 -10.97 -22.53 -2.91
C LYS A 100 -12.02 -21.61 -2.26
N ARG A 101 -12.60 -22.11 -1.15
CA ARG A 101 -13.46 -21.55 -0.09
C ARG A 101 -14.26 -20.25 -0.38
N PRO A 102 -15.54 -20.16 0.06
CA PRO A 102 -16.29 -18.91 -0.02
C PRO A 102 -15.59 -17.85 0.82
N LEU A 103 -15.01 -16.85 0.16
CA LEU A 103 -14.62 -15.61 0.81
C LEU A 103 -15.91 -14.94 1.28
N ILE A 104 -16.09 -14.80 2.59
CA ILE A 104 -17.12 -13.92 3.14
C ILE A 104 -16.78 -12.52 2.60
N ARG A 105 -17.58 -12.04 1.65
CA ARG A 105 -17.45 -10.70 1.10
C ARG A 105 -18.40 -9.78 1.86
N PRO A 106 -17.96 -8.60 2.29
CA PRO A 106 -18.89 -7.62 2.81
C PRO A 106 -19.90 -7.23 1.72
N ILE A 107 -21.17 -7.14 2.08
CA ILE A 107 -22.21 -6.62 1.19
C ILE A 107 -22.06 -5.10 1.20
N ILE A 108 -21.70 -4.53 0.06
CA ILE A 108 -21.59 -3.07 -0.09
C ILE A 108 -22.81 -2.56 -0.84
N THR A 109 -23.57 -1.69 -0.20
CA THR A 109 -24.75 -1.07 -0.78
C THR A 109 -24.56 0.45 -0.95
N PRO A 110 -25.31 1.11 -1.84
CA PRO A 110 -25.24 2.57 -2.00
C PRO A 110 -25.46 3.35 -0.69
N GLU A 111 -26.30 2.84 0.22
CA GLU A 111 -26.61 3.49 1.50
C GLU A 111 -25.38 3.64 2.40
N LEU A 112 -24.40 2.73 2.28
CA LEU A 112 -23.12 2.85 3.02
C LEU A 112 -22.28 4.05 2.55
N PHE A 113 -22.54 4.58 1.36
CA PHE A 113 -21.89 5.78 0.82
C PHE A 113 -22.61 7.08 1.19
N ALA A 114 -23.82 7.02 1.74
CA ALA A 114 -24.61 8.21 2.08
C ALA A 114 -23.88 9.24 2.98
N PRO A 115 -23.00 8.85 3.92
CA PRO A 115 -22.23 9.80 4.73
C PRO A 115 -21.12 10.55 3.96
N PHE A 116 -20.83 10.17 2.71
CA PHE A 116 -19.68 10.65 1.95
C PHE A 116 -20.11 11.66 0.88
N PRO A 117 -19.83 12.97 1.07
CA PRO A 117 -20.32 14.00 0.15
C PRO A 117 -19.55 14.08 -1.17
N ARG A 118 -18.46 13.31 -1.36
CA ARG A 118 -17.62 13.32 -2.57
C ARG A 118 -17.37 11.93 -3.10
N ALA A 119 -16.79 11.85 -4.31
CA ALA A 119 -16.34 10.61 -4.92
C ALA A 119 -15.52 9.78 -3.92
N THR A 120 -15.93 8.52 -3.74
CA THR A 120 -15.41 7.64 -2.70
C THR A 120 -15.42 6.20 -3.20
N PHE A 121 -14.40 5.41 -2.86
CA PHE A 121 -14.49 3.95 -2.98
C PHE A 121 -14.29 3.25 -1.64
N ALA A 122 -14.96 2.12 -1.46
CA ALA A 122 -14.83 1.22 -0.33
C ALA A 122 -13.78 0.15 -0.61
N MET A 123 -12.96 -0.19 0.39
CA MET A 123 -11.92 -1.21 0.30
C MET A 123 -11.70 -1.96 1.61
N ASP A 124 -10.92 -3.04 1.56
CA ASP A 124 -10.40 -3.69 2.76
C ASP A 124 -9.73 -2.67 3.69
N ARG A 125 -10.08 -2.72 4.97
CA ARG A 125 -9.40 -1.93 5.99
C ARG A 125 -8.11 -2.63 6.41
N ILE A 126 -6.98 -1.95 6.24
CA ILE A 126 -5.74 -2.29 6.95
C ILE A 126 -5.92 -1.93 8.42
N GLN A 127 -5.70 -2.90 9.30
CA GLN A 127 -5.91 -2.71 10.74
C GLN A 127 -4.70 -2.03 11.35
N ALA A 128 -4.92 -1.35 12.48
CA ALA A 128 -3.82 -0.73 13.20
C ALA A 128 -2.85 -1.79 13.72
N LEU A 129 -1.58 -1.43 13.89
CA LEU A 129 -0.61 -2.30 14.58
C LEU A 129 -1.19 -2.78 15.92
N PRO A 130 -1.03 -4.07 16.28
CA PRO A 130 -1.35 -4.54 17.62
C PRO A 130 -0.63 -3.71 18.69
N SER A 131 -1.30 -3.45 19.81
CA SER A 131 -0.75 -2.60 20.88
C SER A 131 0.67 -2.97 21.32
N PRO A 132 1.05 -4.27 21.46
CA PRO A 132 2.42 -4.63 21.81
C PRO A 132 3.47 -4.10 20.80
N ALA A 133 3.18 -4.18 19.50
CA ALA A 133 4.08 -3.70 18.45
C ALA A 133 4.17 -2.17 18.43
N ALA A 134 3.01 -1.50 18.52
CA ALA A 134 2.95 -0.04 18.56
C ALA A 134 3.67 0.53 19.80
N ASP A 135 3.52 -0.11 20.97
CA ASP A 135 4.16 0.31 22.21
C ASP A 135 5.69 0.16 22.18
N VAL A 136 6.20 -0.93 21.58
CA VAL A 136 7.64 -1.12 21.39
C VAL A 136 8.23 0.02 20.55
N LEU A 137 7.64 0.29 19.38
CA LEU A 137 8.10 1.35 18.50
C LEU A 137 8.01 2.73 19.16
N ARG A 138 6.91 2.97 19.89
CA ARG A 138 6.72 4.20 20.66
C ARG A 138 7.82 4.38 21.69
N LYS A 139 8.05 3.39 22.56
CA LYS A 139 9.04 3.48 23.64
C LYS A 139 10.46 3.66 23.12
N ALA A 140 10.79 3.02 21.99
CA ALA A 140 12.13 3.07 21.43
C ALA A 140 12.41 4.37 20.65
N PHE A 141 11.43 4.86 19.88
CA PHE A 141 11.71 5.86 18.84
C PHE A 141 10.92 7.17 18.98
N PHE A 142 9.98 7.27 19.92
CA PHE A 142 9.24 8.52 20.15
C PHE A 142 9.89 9.31 21.30
N PRO A 143 9.82 10.64 21.28
CA PRO A 143 10.30 11.45 22.40
C PRO A 143 9.55 11.08 23.70
N PRO A 144 10.22 11.02 24.86
CA PRO A 144 9.58 10.66 26.14
C PRO A 144 8.39 11.54 26.52
N ALA A 145 8.38 12.80 26.09
CA ALA A 145 7.29 13.75 26.32
C ALA A 145 6.09 13.58 25.36
N SER A 146 6.14 12.62 24.43
CA SER A 146 5.07 12.40 23.47
C SER A 146 3.88 11.68 24.10
N ASN A 147 2.70 12.29 23.99
CA ASN A 147 1.42 11.68 24.40
C ASN A 147 0.80 10.79 23.31
N SER A 148 1.52 10.51 22.21
CA SER A 148 1.01 9.66 21.13
C SER A 148 0.88 8.20 21.58
N ALA A 149 -0.18 7.52 21.14
CA ALA A 149 -0.40 6.09 21.42
C ALA A 149 0.57 5.14 20.67
N GLY A 150 1.46 5.69 19.83
CA GLY A 150 2.36 4.93 18.96
C GLY A 150 1.86 4.93 17.51
N PRO A 151 2.60 4.29 16.60
CA PRO A 151 2.21 4.22 15.19
C PRO A 151 1.05 3.25 14.99
N THR A 152 0.07 3.65 14.17
CA THR A 152 -1.03 2.78 13.74
C THR A 152 -0.72 2.06 12.43
N LEU A 153 0.19 2.60 11.64
CA LEU A 153 0.70 2.03 10.40
C LEU A 153 2.17 2.43 10.25
N CYS A 154 2.99 1.57 9.67
CA CYS A 154 4.41 1.83 9.44
C CYS A 154 4.71 1.80 7.94
N ARG A 155 5.43 2.81 7.43
CA ARG A 155 5.95 2.81 6.05
C ARG A 155 7.32 2.16 6.03
N LEU A 156 7.50 1.16 5.18
CA LEU A 156 8.75 0.40 5.11
C LEU A 156 9.76 1.16 4.26
N TYR A 157 10.86 1.61 4.85
CA TYR A 157 11.89 2.39 4.14
C TYR A 157 13.23 1.67 4.18
N LEU A 158 13.44 0.71 3.27
CA LEU A 158 14.70 -0.04 3.19
C LEU A 158 15.79 0.72 2.41
N GLY A 159 15.43 1.80 1.71
CA GLY A 159 16.36 2.65 0.96
C GLY A 159 16.93 3.81 1.76
N LYS A 160 16.58 3.95 3.03
CA LYS A 160 17.05 5.05 3.87
C LYS A 160 17.20 4.62 5.32
N THR A 161 18.33 4.99 5.90
CA THR A 161 18.56 4.84 7.34
C THR A 161 18.16 6.13 8.04
N TYR A 162 17.40 6.00 9.11
CA TYR A 162 17.03 7.10 9.98
C TYR A 162 17.88 7.07 11.25
N PRO A 163 18.11 8.24 11.88
CA PRO A 163 18.72 8.28 13.20
C PRO A 163 17.94 7.40 14.19
N THR A 164 18.68 6.69 15.04
CA THR A 164 18.15 5.86 16.13
C THR A 164 17.69 6.71 17.31
N THR A 165 18.12 7.97 17.38
CA THR A 165 17.68 8.92 18.41
C THR A 165 16.33 9.56 18.04
N PRO A 166 15.42 9.80 19.01
CA PRO A 166 14.18 10.50 18.75
C PRO A 166 14.46 11.91 18.22
N GLY A 167 14.20 12.11 16.93
CA GLY A 167 14.34 13.43 16.31
C GLY A 167 13.30 14.42 16.84
N ARG A 168 13.61 15.71 16.75
CA ARG A 168 12.66 16.80 17.08
C ARG A 168 11.39 16.77 16.22
N PHE A 169 11.47 16.14 15.05
CA PHE A 169 10.38 15.94 14.10
C PHE A 169 10.06 14.45 14.01
N PHE A 170 9.03 14.00 14.75
CA PHE A 170 8.50 12.64 14.66
C PHE A 170 7.05 12.69 14.13
N SER A 171 6.69 11.76 13.25
CA SER A 171 5.31 11.58 12.78
C SER A 171 4.79 10.24 13.29
N SER A 172 3.68 10.27 14.04
CA SER A 172 2.99 9.04 14.46
C SER A 172 2.11 8.43 13.36
N VAL A 173 1.81 9.20 12.31
CA VAL A 173 0.90 8.80 11.23
C VAL A 173 1.66 8.13 10.09
N ASN A 174 2.82 8.68 9.73
CA ASN A 174 3.70 8.16 8.67
C ASN A 174 5.01 7.69 9.29
N PHE A 175 4.93 6.71 10.20
CA PHE A 175 6.12 6.27 10.93
C PHE A 175 7.10 5.54 9.99
N PRO A 176 8.34 6.04 9.82
CA PRO A 176 9.34 5.39 9.00
C PRO A 176 9.89 4.15 9.72
N LEU A 177 9.71 2.99 9.11
CA LEU A 177 10.24 1.71 9.56
C LEU A 177 11.37 1.28 8.62
N ASP A 178 12.58 1.72 8.93
CA ASP A 178 13.80 1.26 8.26
C ASP A 178 14.28 -0.10 8.78
N ALA A 179 15.36 -0.62 8.19
CA ALA A 179 15.93 -1.91 8.57
C ALA A 179 16.24 -2.01 10.07
N ALA A 180 16.84 -0.98 10.68
CA ALA A 180 17.21 -1.01 12.09
C ALA A 180 15.99 -1.04 13.01
N ARG A 181 14.96 -0.24 12.70
CA ARG A 181 13.71 -0.19 13.47
C ARG A 181 12.88 -1.46 13.27
N TYR A 182 12.89 -2.05 12.08
CA TYR A 182 12.24 -3.33 11.81
C TYR A 182 12.89 -4.45 12.63
N THR A 183 14.22 -4.55 12.62
CA THR A 183 14.95 -5.54 13.42
C THR A 183 14.63 -5.39 14.90
N HIS A 184 14.66 -4.14 15.41
CA HIS A 184 14.28 -3.88 16.81
C HIS A 184 12.85 -4.32 17.14
N LEU A 185 11.89 -4.03 16.26
CA LEU A 185 10.50 -4.48 16.43
C LEU A 185 10.45 -6.01 16.50
N ARG A 186 11.02 -6.71 15.52
CA ARG A 186 11.02 -8.17 15.44
C ARG A 186 11.60 -8.83 16.68
N GLU A 187 12.74 -8.34 17.17
CA GLU A 187 13.40 -8.86 18.37
C GLU A 187 12.59 -8.58 19.65
N SER A 188 11.87 -7.46 19.70
CA SER A 188 11.15 -7.01 20.89
C SER A 188 9.73 -7.57 21.02
N VAL A 189 9.14 -8.09 19.94
CA VAL A 189 7.83 -8.76 19.95
C VAL A 189 7.89 -10.19 19.38
N PRO A 190 8.68 -11.11 19.96
CA PRO A 190 8.93 -12.45 19.39
C PRO A 190 7.69 -13.35 19.30
N LYS A 191 6.58 -12.95 19.94
CA LYS A 191 5.28 -13.64 19.83
C LYS A 191 4.52 -13.28 18.55
N ILE A 192 4.90 -12.20 17.88
CA ILE A 192 4.38 -11.81 16.57
C ILE A 192 5.43 -12.25 15.56
N GLU A 193 5.09 -13.24 14.76
CA GLU A 193 5.99 -13.76 13.73
C GLU A 193 6.17 -12.69 12.65
N LEU A 194 7.41 -12.21 12.53
CA LEU A 194 7.84 -11.31 11.47
C LEU A 194 8.94 -11.98 10.66
N PRO A 195 8.84 -11.99 9.32
CA PRO A 195 9.84 -12.59 8.45
C PRO A 195 11.18 -11.85 8.53
N GLU A 196 12.25 -12.48 8.04
CA GLU A 196 13.54 -11.82 7.92
C GLU A 196 13.47 -10.66 6.92
N LEU A 197 14.30 -9.63 7.12
CA LEU A 197 14.33 -8.47 6.21
C LEU A 197 14.65 -8.86 4.76
N THR A 198 15.42 -9.93 4.55
CA THR A 198 15.72 -10.49 3.23
C THR A 198 14.46 -10.99 2.53
N GLU A 199 13.53 -11.62 3.26
CA GLU A 199 12.26 -12.08 2.71
C GLU A 199 11.33 -10.90 2.41
N VAL A 200 11.32 -9.88 3.28
CA VAL A 200 10.59 -8.62 3.02
C VAL A 200 11.12 -7.94 1.77
N ALA A 201 12.43 -7.84 1.61
CA ALA A 201 13.06 -7.22 0.44
C ALA A 201 12.77 -8.02 -0.84
N TRP A 202 12.82 -9.36 -0.79
CA TRP A 202 12.37 -10.22 -1.88
C TRP A 202 10.91 -9.94 -2.25
N GLY A 203 10.00 -9.87 -1.26
CA GLY A 203 8.59 -9.53 -1.47
C GLY A 203 8.37 -8.15 -2.08
N MET A 204 9.22 -7.17 -1.75
CA MET A 204 9.17 -5.85 -2.39
C MET A 204 9.53 -5.93 -3.87
N GLY A 205 10.54 -6.73 -4.20
CA GLY A 205 10.93 -7.01 -5.58
C GLY A 205 9.83 -7.71 -6.36
N GLU A 206 9.28 -8.78 -5.81
CA GLU A 206 8.14 -9.52 -6.36
C GLU A 206 6.95 -8.58 -6.62
N SER A 207 6.57 -7.78 -5.63
CA SER A 207 5.48 -6.83 -5.77
C SER A 207 5.71 -5.81 -6.90
N LEU A 208 6.92 -5.24 -7.00
CA LEU A 208 7.26 -4.30 -8.07
C LEU A 208 7.28 -4.98 -9.44
N GLY A 209 7.83 -6.20 -9.51
CA GLY A 209 7.86 -7.00 -10.74
C GLY A 209 6.46 -7.30 -11.24
N ARG A 210 5.54 -7.66 -10.35
CA ARG A 210 4.12 -7.82 -10.70
C ARG A 210 3.51 -6.50 -11.17
N LEU A 211 3.73 -5.38 -10.48
CA LEU A 211 3.23 -4.05 -10.90
C LEU A 211 3.67 -3.70 -12.32
N HIS A 212 4.95 -3.90 -12.62
CA HIS A 212 5.51 -3.62 -13.93
C HIS A 212 5.00 -4.61 -14.98
N PHE A 213 5.19 -5.91 -14.79
CA PHE A 213 4.94 -6.91 -15.83
C PHE A 213 3.46 -7.31 -15.94
N LEU A 214 2.86 -7.76 -14.84
CA LEU A 214 1.46 -8.22 -14.85
C LEU A 214 0.48 -7.04 -14.85
N GLY A 215 0.79 -6.02 -14.05
CA GLY A 215 -0.02 -4.82 -13.92
C GLY A 215 0.09 -3.89 -15.12
N GLY A 216 1.24 -3.85 -15.80
CA GLY A 216 1.52 -2.86 -16.83
C GLY A 216 1.54 -1.43 -16.29
N TYR A 217 1.96 -1.24 -15.02
CA TYR A 217 2.05 0.05 -14.35
C TYR A 217 3.49 0.39 -13.95
N ASP A 218 3.81 1.68 -13.83
CA ASP A 218 5.13 2.18 -13.39
C ASP A 218 5.35 2.17 -11.87
N ALA A 219 4.35 1.73 -11.10
CA ALA A 219 4.36 1.72 -9.63
C ALA A 219 4.66 3.08 -8.97
N ARG A 220 4.41 4.20 -9.67
CA ARG A 220 4.63 5.53 -9.11
C ARG A 220 3.71 5.79 -7.91
N ASP A 221 4.32 6.30 -6.83
CA ASP A 221 3.72 6.66 -5.54
C ASP A 221 3.12 5.49 -4.74
N VAL A 222 3.30 4.24 -5.19
CA VAL A 222 2.89 3.06 -4.43
C VAL A 222 3.70 2.98 -3.12
N GLU A 223 3.00 2.86 -2.00
CA GLU A 223 3.62 2.78 -0.67
C GLU A 223 3.61 1.36 -0.12
N PHE A 224 4.76 0.95 0.42
CA PHE A 224 4.92 -0.33 1.12
C PHE A 224 4.72 -0.13 2.61
N VAL A 225 3.75 -0.84 3.20
CA VAL A 225 3.37 -0.63 4.60
C VAL A 225 3.24 -1.92 5.40
N LEU A 226 3.50 -1.81 6.69
CA LEU A 226 3.24 -2.83 7.70
C LEU A 226 2.06 -2.38 8.57
N GLY A 227 1.02 -3.19 8.63
CA GLY A 227 -0.18 -2.99 9.43
C GLY A 227 -0.56 -4.23 10.23
N GLY A 228 -1.65 -4.15 10.98
CA GLY A 228 -2.24 -5.31 11.66
C GLY A 228 -3.05 -6.18 10.69
N ASP A 229 -3.06 -7.49 10.95
CA ASP A 229 -3.84 -8.49 10.18
C ASP A 229 -5.33 -8.56 10.58
N GLY A 230 -5.73 -7.78 11.60
CA GLY A 230 -7.07 -7.79 12.19
C GLY A 230 -7.28 -8.76 13.35
N PHE A 231 -6.23 -9.47 13.73
CA PHE A 231 -6.17 -10.29 14.92
C PHE A 231 -5.03 -9.79 15.82
N SER A 232 -4.10 -10.66 16.19
CA SER A 232 -2.92 -10.32 17.00
C SER A 232 -1.64 -10.19 16.18
N GLY A 233 -1.70 -10.38 14.86
CA GLY A 233 -0.55 -10.42 13.98
C GLY A 233 -0.31 -9.14 13.21
N LEU A 234 0.71 -9.19 12.37
CA LEU A 234 1.09 -8.13 11.43
C LEU A 234 1.01 -8.66 10.01
N SER A 235 0.81 -7.76 9.05
CA SER A 235 0.76 -8.09 7.63
C SER A 235 1.27 -6.94 6.78
N PHE A 236 1.74 -7.30 5.59
CA PHE A 236 2.38 -6.40 4.64
C PHE A 236 1.39 -6.01 3.55
N TYR A 237 1.33 -4.72 3.21
CA TYR A 237 0.38 -4.20 2.25
C TYR A 237 1.03 -3.21 1.28
N LEU A 238 0.46 -3.13 0.08
CA LEU A 238 0.69 -2.04 -0.86
C LEU A 238 -0.52 -1.09 -0.81
N ILE A 239 -0.26 0.21 -0.78
CA ILE A 239 -1.30 1.25 -0.80
C ILE A 239 -0.92 2.40 -1.72
N ASP A 240 -1.85 3.33 -1.89
CA ASP A 240 -1.72 4.58 -2.64
C ASP A 240 -1.36 4.40 -4.12
N PHE A 241 -2.37 4.02 -4.90
CA PHE A 241 -2.20 3.66 -6.31
C PHE A 241 -2.62 4.79 -7.26
N ASN A 242 -2.92 5.99 -6.74
CA ASN A 242 -3.53 7.09 -7.49
C ASN A 242 -2.60 7.78 -8.50
N GLN A 243 -1.27 7.63 -8.39
CA GLN A 243 -0.31 8.25 -9.31
C GLN A 243 0.31 7.25 -10.31
N MET A 244 -0.06 5.97 -10.26
CA MET A 244 0.45 4.98 -11.19
C MET A 244 0.08 5.32 -12.63
N ARG A 245 1.01 5.04 -13.53
CA ARG A 245 0.82 5.26 -14.97
C ARG A 245 1.03 3.97 -15.71
N ARG A 246 0.28 3.78 -16.79
CA ARG A 246 0.51 2.67 -17.70
C ARG A 246 1.86 2.84 -18.39
N TRP A 247 2.56 1.73 -18.59
CA TRP A 247 3.71 1.66 -19.50
C TRP A 247 3.49 0.55 -20.51
N ASP A 248 4.26 0.55 -21.59
CA ASP A 248 4.00 -0.25 -22.79
C ASP A 248 4.80 -1.56 -22.86
N LEU A 249 5.47 -1.95 -21.78
CA LEU A 249 6.35 -3.13 -21.72
C LEU A 249 7.46 -3.12 -22.79
N THR A 250 8.00 -1.95 -23.10
CA THR A 250 9.13 -1.81 -24.03
C THR A 250 10.37 -1.24 -23.34
N VAL A 251 11.55 -1.56 -23.90
CA VAL A 251 12.83 -1.00 -23.44
C VAL A 251 12.84 0.53 -23.51
N VAL A 252 12.12 1.12 -24.48
CA VAL A 252 12.04 2.58 -24.68
C VAL A 252 11.38 3.27 -23.48
N SER A 253 10.47 2.59 -22.78
CA SER A 253 9.73 3.14 -21.64
C SER A 253 10.40 2.89 -20.28
N ILE A 254 11.52 2.15 -20.23
CA ILE A 254 12.28 1.90 -18.99
C ILE A 254 12.66 3.18 -18.23
N PRO A 255 13.06 4.30 -18.89
CA PRO A 255 13.34 5.54 -18.16
C PRO A 255 12.18 6.03 -17.29
N THR A 256 10.92 5.76 -17.67
CA THR A 256 9.74 6.09 -16.86
C THR A 256 9.69 5.26 -15.57
N LEU A 257 10.02 3.96 -15.65
CA LEU A 257 10.10 3.07 -14.48
C LEU A 257 11.23 3.52 -13.54
N VAL A 258 12.40 3.84 -14.10
CA VAL A 258 13.55 4.34 -13.33
C VAL A 258 13.19 5.65 -12.63
N GLN A 259 12.50 6.56 -13.34
CA GLN A 259 12.03 7.80 -12.75
C GLN A 259 11.06 7.54 -11.60
N ALA A 260 10.08 6.65 -11.78
CA ALA A 260 9.13 6.28 -10.72
C ALA A 260 9.86 5.69 -9.50
N PHE A 261 10.78 4.73 -9.71
CA PHE A 261 11.57 4.09 -8.66
C PHE A 261 12.29 5.11 -7.76
N PHE A 262 12.90 6.14 -8.34
CA PHE A 262 13.65 7.16 -7.59
C PHE A 262 12.85 8.39 -7.16
N THR A 263 11.65 8.59 -7.72
CA THR A 263 10.72 9.65 -7.28
C THR A 263 9.92 9.18 -6.07
N ASN A 264 9.61 7.90 -6.00
CA ASN A 264 9.00 7.31 -4.82
C ASN A 264 9.86 7.61 -3.58
N ASP A 265 9.19 7.66 -2.44
CA ASP A 265 9.86 7.60 -1.14
C ASP A 265 10.84 6.40 -1.09
N PRO A 266 11.84 6.42 -0.19
CA PRO A 266 12.93 5.43 -0.18
C PRO A 266 12.48 4.06 0.37
N TYR A 267 11.42 3.48 -0.21
CA TYR A 267 10.84 2.20 0.13
C TYR A 267 11.81 1.06 -0.20
N TYR A 268 12.33 1.05 -1.42
CA TYR A 268 13.17 -0.03 -1.95
C TYR A 268 14.57 -0.02 -1.35
N PRO A 269 15.21 -1.19 -1.12
CA PRO A 269 16.64 -1.27 -0.86
C PRO A 269 17.44 -0.49 -1.91
N ARG A 270 18.60 0.05 -1.51
CA ARG A 270 19.43 0.84 -2.43
C ARG A 270 20.02 -0.07 -3.52
N PRO A 271 19.95 0.28 -4.81
CA PRO A 271 20.56 -0.50 -5.89
C PRO A 271 22.09 -0.55 -5.84
N ARG A 272 22.63 -1.36 -4.92
CA ARG A 272 24.05 -1.56 -4.68
C ARG A 272 24.31 -3.06 -4.62
N SER A 273 25.20 -3.56 -5.48
CA SER A 273 25.46 -5.01 -5.62
C SER A 273 26.07 -5.68 -4.36
N GLN A 274 26.43 -4.90 -3.34
CA GLN A 274 26.93 -5.39 -2.05
C GLN A 274 25.87 -5.36 -0.94
N ASP A 275 24.70 -4.78 -1.21
CA ASP A 275 23.59 -4.74 -0.26
C ASP A 275 22.78 -6.06 -0.35
N PRO A 276 22.80 -6.90 0.71
CA PRO A 276 22.08 -8.17 0.69
C PRO A 276 20.57 -8.01 0.54
N LEU A 277 19.99 -6.89 0.98
CA LEU A 277 18.56 -6.63 0.80
C LEU A 277 18.25 -6.33 -0.67
N TYR A 278 19.13 -5.60 -1.35
CA TYR A 278 18.96 -5.33 -2.77
C TYR A 278 19.10 -6.59 -3.63
N GLU A 279 20.04 -7.49 -3.31
CA GLU A 279 20.15 -8.76 -4.04
C GLU A 279 18.87 -9.61 -3.92
N GLN A 280 18.23 -9.61 -2.75
CA GLN A 280 16.95 -10.30 -2.56
C GLN A 280 15.82 -9.61 -3.31
N PHE A 281 15.76 -8.28 -3.27
CA PHE A 281 14.84 -7.48 -4.08
C PHE A 281 14.99 -7.78 -5.57
N LYS A 282 16.22 -7.83 -6.09
CA LYS A 282 16.50 -8.18 -7.49
C LYS A 282 15.98 -9.56 -7.83
N SER A 283 16.23 -10.55 -6.96
CA SER A 283 15.74 -11.91 -7.14
C SER A 283 14.21 -11.99 -7.19
N GLY A 284 13.51 -11.27 -6.32
CA GLY A 284 12.05 -11.22 -6.32
C GLY A 284 11.51 -10.54 -7.57
N TYR A 285 12.12 -9.44 -7.99
CA TYR A 285 11.72 -8.71 -9.19
C TYR A 285 11.86 -9.54 -10.47
N MET A 286 13.00 -10.21 -10.64
CA MET A 286 13.28 -11.03 -11.83
C MET A 286 12.35 -12.24 -11.96
N GLN A 287 11.88 -12.79 -10.85
CA GLN A 287 11.02 -13.97 -10.85
C GLN A 287 9.67 -13.73 -11.52
N GLU A 288 9.21 -12.48 -11.56
CA GLU A 288 7.91 -12.11 -12.13
C GLU A 288 7.95 -11.92 -13.64
N PHE A 289 9.14 -11.96 -14.26
CA PHE A 289 9.32 -11.84 -15.70
C PHE A 289 9.55 -13.22 -16.34
N PRO A 290 8.68 -13.66 -17.27
CA PRO A 290 8.90 -14.84 -18.09
C PRO A 290 10.18 -14.74 -18.91
N THR A 291 10.73 -15.89 -19.29
CA THR A 291 12.04 -15.98 -19.98
C THR A 291 12.16 -15.10 -21.22
N ASP A 292 11.08 -14.95 -22.01
CA ASP A 292 11.05 -14.11 -23.21
C ASP A 292 11.01 -12.60 -22.91
N HIS A 293 10.70 -12.20 -21.67
CA HIS A 293 10.63 -10.81 -21.22
C HIS A 293 11.71 -10.44 -20.18
N GLN A 294 12.61 -11.37 -19.82
CA GLN A 294 13.69 -11.11 -18.86
C GLN A 294 14.57 -9.92 -19.24
N HIS A 295 14.78 -9.69 -20.55
CA HIS A 295 15.52 -8.54 -21.06
C HIS A 295 14.96 -7.18 -20.60
N LEU A 296 13.65 -7.07 -20.35
CA LEU A 296 13.04 -5.85 -19.80
C LEU A 296 13.40 -5.65 -18.32
N ALA A 297 13.43 -6.76 -17.57
CA ALA A 297 13.79 -6.73 -16.16
C ALA A 297 15.28 -6.41 -15.97
N ASP A 298 16.15 -7.05 -16.76
CA ASP A 298 17.58 -6.76 -16.80
C ASP A 298 17.84 -5.29 -17.14
N ALA A 299 17.20 -4.77 -18.19
CA ALA A 299 17.35 -3.37 -18.60
C ALA A 299 16.91 -2.38 -17.51
N PHE A 300 15.82 -2.69 -16.79
CA PHE A 300 15.39 -1.86 -15.66
C PHE A 300 16.40 -1.89 -14.51
N LEU A 301 16.85 -3.08 -14.11
CA LEU A 301 17.79 -3.28 -12.99
C LEU A 301 19.14 -2.62 -13.26
N GLU A 302 19.70 -2.82 -14.46
CA GLU A 302 20.95 -2.16 -14.90
C GLU A 302 20.81 -0.63 -14.85
N ALA A 303 19.66 -0.09 -15.29
CA ALA A 303 19.42 1.34 -15.29
C ALA A 303 19.31 1.93 -13.88
N ILE A 304 18.63 1.27 -12.94
CA ILE A 304 18.55 1.75 -11.54
C ILE A 304 19.90 1.63 -10.82
N GLU A 305 20.70 0.60 -11.11
CA GLU A 305 22.05 0.42 -10.55
C GLU A 305 22.99 1.53 -11.05
N THR A 306 22.98 1.79 -12.36
CA THR A 306 23.77 2.88 -12.97
C THR A 306 23.40 4.23 -12.37
N THR A 307 22.10 4.53 -12.30
CA THR A 307 21.60 5.78 -11.72
C THR A 307 21.97 5.91 -10.23
N GLN A 308 21.94 4.81 -9.46
CA GLN A 308 22.34 4.82 -8.05
C GLN A 308 23.84 5.05 -7.89
N ALA A 309 24.68 4.47 -8.74
CA ALA A 309 26.13 4.68 -8.74
C ALA A 309 26.50 6.15 -9.04
N GLU A 310 25.79 6.79 -9.99
CA GLU A 310 25.94 8.22 -10.27
C GLU A 310 25.58 9.08 -9.06
N ARG A 311 24.45 8.78 -8.40
CA ARG A 311 23.98 9.49 -7.19
C ARG A 311 24.96 9.36 -6.02
N ASP A 312 25.53 8.16 -5.82
CA ASP A 312 26.53 7.92 -4.77
C ASP A 312 27.83 8.70 -5.04
N SER A 313 28.22 8.81 -6.31
CA SER A 313 29.39 9.58 -6.74
C SER A 313 29.19 11.10 -6.53
N SER A 314 28.01 11.63 -6.87
CA SER A 314 27.68 13.04 -6.66
C SER A 314 27.55 13.44 -5.19
N SER A 315 27.19 12.50 -4.31
CA SER A 315 27.06 12.76 -2.86
C SER A 315 28.41 12.75 -2.13
N SER A 316 29.46 12.27 -2.78
CA SER A 316 30.83 12.16 -2.24
C SER A 316 31.75 13.30 -2.70
N SER A 317 31.25 14.23 -3.53
CA SER A 317 31.93 15.43 -4.04
C SER A 317 31.46 16.67 -3.29
#